data_AF-A0A356WXH3-F1
#
_entry.id   AF-A0A356WXH3-F1
#
_cell.length_a   1.000
_cell.length_b   1.000
_cell.length_c   1.000
_cell.angle_alpha   90.00
_cell.angle_beta   90.00
_cell.angle_gamma   90.00
#
_symmetry.space_group_name_H-M   'P 1'
#
loop_
_entity.id
_entity.type
_entity.pdbx_description
1 polymer ?
#
loop_
_entity_poly.entity_id
_entity_poly.type
_entity_poly.pdbx_seq_one_letter_code
_entity_poly.pdbx_strand_id
1 'polypeptide(L)'
;MLIVIIVARFVIDGIANPIVEEMYFRGYLLPRISHLGLWAPLVNALLFSIAHFWQPANIPQIFLMVLPLYYIVWWKRNIFISIAVHCTA
;
A
#
# COMPACT_ATOMS: atom_id res chain seq x y z
N MET A 1 -28.74 -4.99 -12.03
CA MET A 1 -27.73 -3.92 -12.21
C MET A 1 -27.02 -3.56 -10.91
N LEU A 2 -27.73 -3.27 -9.81
CA LEU A 2 -27.11 -2.90 -8.52
C LEU A 2 -26.15 -3.96 -7.94
N ILE A 3 -26.56 -5.24 -7.90
CA ILE A 3 -25.73 -6.34 -7.38
C ILE A 3 -24.40 -6.44 -8.14
N VAL A 4 -24.44 -6.29 -9.47
CA VAL A 4 -23.24 -6.32 -10.32
C VAL A 4 -22.29 -5.19 -9.96
N ILE A 5 -22.80 -3.98 -9.72
CA ILE A 5 -21.97 -2.82 -9.31
C ILE A 5 -21.34 -3.06 -7.94
N ILE A 6 -22.08 -3.60 -6.98
CA ILE A 6 -21.57 -3.88 -5.63
C ILE A 6 -20.45 -4.93 -5.70
N VAL A 7 -20.67 -6.03 -6.43
CA VAL A 7 -19.66 -7.07 -6.61
C VAL A 7 -18.44 -6.51 -7.34
N ALA A 8 -18.63 -5.72 -8.39
CA ALA A 8 -17.53 -5.10 -9.12
C ALA A 8 -16.72 -4.16 -8.23
N ARG A 9 -17.36 -3.30 -7.43
CA ARG A 9 -16.66 -2.43 -6.48
C ARG A 9 -15.89 -3.22 -5.43
N PHE A 10 -16.50 -4.25 -4.86
CA PHE A 10 -15.81 -5.09 -3.87
C PHE A 10 -14.53 -5.72 -4.46
N VAL A 11 -14.61 -6.25 -5.69
CA VAL A 11 -13.46 -6.85 -6.36
C VAL A 11 -12.41 -5.80 -6.74
N ILE A 12 -12.82 -4.66 -7.29
CA ILE A 12 -11.89 -3.62 -7.75
C ILE A 12 -11.24 -2.93 -6.55
N ASP A 13 -12.04 -2.36 -5.65
CA ASP A 13 -11.56 -1.53 -4.55
C ASP A 13 -10.97 -2.37 -3.41
N GLY A 14 -11.47 -3.59 -3.19
CA GLY A 14 -11.02 -4.46 -2.09
C GLY A 14 -9.93 -5.46 -2.45
N ILE A 15 -9.71 -5.75 -3.74
CA ILE A 15 -8.73 -6.76 -4.17
C ILE A 15 -7.79 -6.21 -5.23
N ALA A 16 -8.31 -5.81 -6.40
CA ALA A 16 -7.46 -5.46 -7.54
C ALA A 16 -6.62 -4.20 -7.27
N ASN A 17 -7.24 -3.14 -6.76
CA ASN A 17 -6.56 -1.89 -6.48
C ASN A 17 -5.51 -2.04 -5.36
N PRO A 18 -5.81 -2.66 -4.20
CA PRO A 18 -4.81 -2.99 -3.19
C PRO A 18 -3.62 -3.77 -3.77
N ILE A 19 -3.86 -4.83 -4.57
CA ILE A 19 -2.76 -5.60 -5.18
C ILE A 19 -1.87 -4.73 -6.06
N VAL A 20 -2.46 -3.87 -6.89
CA VAL A 20 -1.69 -2.95 -7.76
C VAL A 20 -0.85 -1.98 -6.93
N GLU A 21 -1.43 -1.42 -5.88
CA GLU A 21 -0.72 -0.55 -4.94
C GLU A 21 0.49 -1.26 -4.30
N GLU A 22 0.29 -2.49 -3.82
CA GLU A 22 1.36 -3.31 -3.26
C GLU A 22 2.50 -3.58 -4.25
N MET A 23 2.13 -3.98 -5.47
CA MET A 23 3.08 -4.26 -6.54
C MET A 23 3.88 -3.01 -6.92
N TYR A 24 3.24 -1.84 -6.99
CA TYR A 24 3.92 -0.61 -7.33
C TYR A 24 4.81 -0.10 -6.19
N PHE A 25 4.26 0.11 -4.99
CA PHE A 25 5.00 0.76 -3.91
C PHE A 25 6.06 -0.16 -3.30
N ARG A 26 5.70 -1.41 -3.01
CA ARG A 26 6.57 -2.36 -2.30
C ARG A 26 7.32 -3.30 -3.25
N GLY A 27 6.68 -3.70 -4.35
CA GLY A 27 7.31 -4.54 -5.37
C GLY A 27 8.26 -3.79 -6.32
N TYR A 28 7.89 -2.59 -6.77
CA TYR A 28 8.64 -1.84 -7.77
C TYR A 28 9.45 -0.67 -7.18
N LEU A 29 8.83 0.21 -6.40
CA LEU A 29 9.44 1.46 -5.95
C LEU A 29 10.42 1.23 -4.79
N LEU A 30 10.02 0.46 -3.77
CA LEU A 30 10.83 0.23 -2.57
C LEU A 30 12.24 -0.34 -2.87
N PRO A 31 12.41 -1.32 -3.80
CA PRO A 31 13.74 -1.77 -4.20
C PRO A 31 14.59 -0.71 -4.90
N ARG A 32 13.98 0.24 -5.62
CA ARG A 32 14.70 1.30 -6.37
C ARG A 32 15.22 2.40 -5.46
N ILE A 33 14.55 2.64 -4.34
CA ILE A 33 15.01 3.56 -3.29
C ILE A 33 15.78 2.83 -2.17
N SER A 34 16.25 1.61 -2.43
CA SER A 34 16.96 0.78 -1.44
C SER A 34 18.27 1.40 -0.95
N HIS A 35 18.89 2.29 -1.72
CA HIS A 35 20.06 3.09 -1.33
C HIS A 35 19.81 4.00 -0.11
N LEU A 36 18.53 4.27 0.25
CA LEU A 36 18.15 5.00 1.46
C LEU A 36 18.23 4.14 2.74
N GLY A 37 18.49 2.83 2.62
CA GLY A 37 18.65 1.93 3.77
C GLY A 37 17.40 1.88 4.65
N LEU A 38 17.57 2.17 5.95
CA LEU A 38 16.48 2.20 6.94
C LEU A 38 15.45 3.31 6.68
N TRP A 39 15.79 4.32 5.87
CA TRP A 39 14.86 5.39 5.46
C TRP A 39 14.00 4.98 4.27
N ALA A 40 14.36 3.93 3.52
CA ALA A 40 13.61 3.49 2.35
C ALA A 40 12.14 3.17 2.69
N PRO A 41 11.81 2.40 3.76
CA PRO A 41 10.42 2.14 4.14
C PRO A 41 9.65 3.41 4.54
N LEU A 42 10.31 4.33 5.26
CA LEU A 42 9.71 5.59 5.69
C LEU A 42 9.34 6.48 4.50
N VAL A 43 10.28 6.68 3.57
CA VAL A 43 10.06 7.49 2.37
C VAL A 43 9.00 6.83 1.48
N ASN A 44 9.02 5.50 1.33
CA ASN A 44 8.01 4.81 0.54
C ASN A 44 6.60 4.94 1.15
N ALA A 45 6.47 4.77 2.47
CA ALA A 45 5.21 4.98 3.19
C ALA A 45 4.69 6.41 3.05
N LEU A 46 5.58 7.41 3.09
CA LEU A 46 5.22 8.80 2.87
C LEU A 46 4.70 9.03 1.45
N LEU A 47 5.39 8.51 0.43
CA LEU A 47 4.96 8.61 -0.97
C LEU A 47 3.61 7.92 -1.20
N PHE A 48 3.40 6.74 -0.61
CA PHE A 48 2.12 6.04 -0.64
C PHE A 48 0.99 6.89 -0.04
N SER A 49 1.25 7.50 1.12
CA SER A 49 0.25 8.32 1.80
C SER A 49 -0.08 9.58 1.00
N ILE A 50 0.93 10.24 0.41
CA ILE A 50 0.74 11.42 -0.45
C ILE A 50 -0.01 11.06 -1.74
N ALA A 51 0.12 9.83 -2.26
CA ALA A 51 -0.65 9.39 -3.42
C ALA A 51 -2.17 9.40 -3.17
N HIS A 52 -2.61 9.45 -1.92
CA HIS A 52 -4.01 9.63 -1.51
C HIS A 52 -4.42 11.11 -1.45
N PHE A 53 -3.88 11.94 -2.35
CA PHE A 53 -4.11 13.39 -2.37
C PHE A 53 -5.59 13.78 -2.57
N TRP A 54 -6.43 12.87 -3.06
CA TRP A 54 -7.88 13.08 -3.16
C TRP A 54 -8.58 13.10 -1.79
N GLN A 55 -7.92 12.60 -0.74
CA GLN A 55 -8.37 12.60 0.67
C GLN A 55 -7.26 13.16 1.57
N PRO A 56 -6.94 14.47 1.48
CA PRO A 56 -5.77 15.04 2.13
C PRO A 56 -5.81 14.93 3.66
N ALA A 57 -7.00 14.97 4.27
CA ALA A 57 -7.17 14.79 5.71
C ALA A 57 -6.76 13.38 6.20
N ASN A 58 -6.78 12.38 5.32
CA ASN A 58 -6.45 11.00 5.67
C ASN A 58 -4.94 10.71 5.57
N ILE A 59 -4.16 11.58 4.91
CA ILE A 59 -2.71 11.34 4.67
C ILE A 59 -1.95 11.02 5.97
N PRO A 60 -2.12 11.77 7.08
CA PRO A 60 -1.42 11.46 8.33
C PRO A 60 -1.83 10.09 8.91
N GLN A 61 -3.12 9.77 8.84
CA GLN A 61 -3.65 8.49 9.33
C GLN A 61 -3.12 7.31 8.50
N ILE A 62 -3.17 7.43 7.17
CA ILE A 62 -2.67 6.41 6.24
C ILE A 62 -1.19 6.16 6.52
N PHE A 63 -0.39 7.22 6.63
CA PHE A 63 1.04 7.12 6.90
C PHE A 63 1.33 6.34 8.18
N LEU A 64 0.70 6.71 9.28
CA LEU A 64 0.90 6.04 10.57
C LEU A 64 0.46 4.58 10.55
N MET A 65 -0.65 4.28 9.87
CA MET A 65 -1.21 2.92 9.79
C MET A 65 -0.33 1.99 8.95
N VAL A 66 0.19 2.45 7.82
CA VAL A 66 0.95 1.60 6.89
C VAL A 66 2.41 1.44 7.29
N LEU A 67 2.99 2.39 8.04
CA LEU A 67 4.42 2.43 8.33
C LEU A 67 4.99 1.12 8.92
N PRO A 68 4.35 0.46 9.92
CA PRO A 68 4.84 -0.82 10.43
C PRO A 68 4.91 -1.90 9.35
N LEU A 69 3.90 -1.97 8.47
CA LEU A 69 3.83 -2.94 7.39
C LEU A 69 4.93 -2.72 6.34
N TYR A 70 5.27 -1.47 6.03
CA TYR A 70 6.40 -1.14 5.15
C TYR A 70 7.73 -1.66 5.70
N TYR A 71 7.99 -1.50 7.00
CA TYR A 71 9.19 -2.06 7.63
C TYR A 71 9.18 -3.59 7.65
N ILE A 72 8.03 -4.23 7.91
CA ILE A 72 7.90 -5.68 7.87
C ILE A 72 8.22 -6.22 6.47
N VAL A 73 7.65 -5.64 5.41
CA VAL A 73 7.89 -6.09 4.03
C VAL A 73 9.34 -5.86 3.62
N TRP A 74 9.92 -4.71 4.00
CA TRP A 74 11.34 -4.44 3.74
C TRP A 74 12.26 -5.44 4.44
N TRP A 75 11.96 -5.80 5.69
CA TRP A 75 12.76 -6.76 6.45
C TRP A 75 12.58 -8.19 5.94
N LYS A 76 11.34 -8.62 5.70
CA LYS A 76 11.00 -9.98 5.25
C LYS A 76 11.20 -10.22 3.76
N ARG A 77 11.38 -9.15 2.97
CA ARG A 77 11.48 -9.19 1.51
C ARG A 77 10.33 -9.95 0.86
N ASN A 78 9.13 -9.78 1.41
CA ASN A 78 7.94 -10.53 1.00
C ASN A 78 6.72 -9.61 0.90
N ILE A 79 6.32 -9.30 -0.33
CA ILE A 79 5.15 -8.45 -0.62
C ILE A 79 3.82 -9.15 -0.37
N PHE A 80 3.79 -10.50 -0.31
CA PHE A 80 2.55 -11.22 -0.05
C PHE A 80 2.01 -10.98 1.36
N ILE A 81 2.89 -10.64 2.31
CA ILE A 81 2.49 -10.23 3.67
C ILE A 81 1.59 -9.00 3.58
N SER A 82 2.00 -8.00 2.81
CA SER A 82 1.23 -6.77 2.71
C SER A 82 0.02 -6.89 1.79
N ILE A 83 0.08 -7.69 0.72
CA ILE A 83 -1.10 -8.02 -0.09
C ILE A 83 -2.18 -8.65 0.78
N ALA A 84 -1.83 -9.64 1.61
CA ALA A 84 -2.79 -10.30 2.49
C ALA A 84 -3.41 -9.31 3.48
N VAL A 85 -2.60 -8.49 4.14
CA VAL A 85 -3.09 -7.47 5.09
C VAL A 85 -3.97 -6.45 4.39
N HIS A 86 -3.57 -5.94 3.22
CA HIS A 86 -4.29 -4.86 2.54
C HIS A 86 -5.63 -5.32 1.97
N CYS A 87 -5.71 -6.55 1.43
CA CYS A 87 -6.97 -7.10 0.93
C CYS A 87 -7.92 -7.59 2.04
N THR A 88 -7.48 -7.63 3.30
CA THR A 88 -8.29 -8.10 4.45
C THR A 88 -8.53 -7.04 5.53
N ALA A 89 -7.97 -5.85 5.36
CA ALA A 89 -8.13 -4.71 6.27
C ALA A 89 -9.47 -3.98 6.10
#